data_AF-A0AAI8PD65-F1
#
_entry.id   AF-A0AAI8PD65-F1
#
_cell.length_a   1.000
_cell.length_b   1.000
_cell.length_c   1.000
_cell.angle_alpha   90.00
_cell.angle_beta   90.00
_cell.angle_gamma   90.00
#
_symmetry.space_group_name_H-M   'P 1'
#
loop_
_entity.id
_entity.type
_entity.pdbx_description
1 polymer ?
#
loop_
_entity_poly.entity_id
_entity_poly.type
_entity_poly.pdbx_seq_one_letter_code
_entity_poly.pdbx_strand_id
1 'polypeptide(L)'
;MNVIYTVDGHEGEMAMPGPYLLVAQPEDMAELVASLHWRTQPIPPPSCTVHLKSVDGLDLGVFEVKGETRAVFTAKALRQG
;
A
#
# COMPACT_ATOMS: atom_id res chain seq x y z
N MET A 1 -14.79 -0.25 8.35
CA MET A 1 -14.24 -1.62 8.35
C MET A 1 -12.78 -1.51 8.76
N ASN A 2 -12.27 -2.49 9.50
CA ASN A 2 -10.87 -2.45 9.96
C ASN A 2 -10.01 -3.27 9.00
N VAL A 3 -8.89 -2.67 8.59
CA VAL A 3 -7.82 -3.33 7.85
C VAL A 3 -6.75 -3.69 8.86
N ILE A 4 -6.44 -4.97 8.99
CA ILE A 4 -5.34 -5.48 9.81
C ILE A 4 -4.18 -5.78 8.88
N TYR A 5 -3.00 -5.25 9.19
CA TYR A 5 -1.84 -5.35 8.33
C TYR A 5 -0.53 -5.51 9.11
N THR A 6 0.55 -5.83 8.40
CA THR A 6 1.92 -5.59 8.89
C THR A 6 2.72 -4.74 7.90
N VAL A 7 3.65 -3.95 8.44
CA VAL A 7 4.69 -3.25 7.66
C VAL A 7 6.05 -3.67 8.22
N ASP A 8 6.86 -4.33 7.41
CA ASP A 8 8.15 -4.93 7.80
C ASP A 8 8.04 -5.78 9.08
N GLY A 9 6.92 -6.50 9.22
CA GLY A 9 6.61 -7.35 10.37
C GLY A 9 5.96 -6.63 11.56
N HIS A 10 5.83 -5.29 11.55
CA HIS A 10 5.15 -4.53 12.59
C HIS A 10 3.64 -4.50 12.33
N GLU A 11 2.86 -5.00 13.28
CA GLU A 11 1.41 -4.99 13.17
C GLU A 11 0.84 -3.57 13.25
N GLY A 12 -0.22 -3.35 12.48
CA GLY A 12 -1.00 -2.13 12.52
C GLY A 12 -2.45 -2.40 12.13
N GLU A 13 -3.30 -1.43 12.46
CA GLU A 13 -4.69 -1.42 12.05
C GLU A 13 -5.06 -0.05 11.50
N MET A 14 -5.93 -0.04 10.48
CA MET A 14 -6.46 1.18 9.89
C MET A 14 -7.97 1.06 9.73
N ALA A 15 -8.70 2.05 10.21
CA ALA A 15 -10.11 2.19 9.92
C ALA A 15 -10.29 2.74 8.49
N MET A 16 -10.95 1.95 7.64
CA MET A 16 -11.29 2.34 6.27
C MET A 16 -12.81 2.45 6.09
N PRO A 17 -13.30 3.51 5.42
CA PRO A 17 -14.69 3.57 4.99
C PRO A 17 -15.02 2.40 4.07
N GLY A 18 -16.11 1.69 4.35
CA GLY A 18 -16.55 0.54 3.54
C GLY A 18 -16.62 0.80 2.02
N PRO A 19 -17.13 1.97 1.56
CA PRO A 19 -17.16 2.27 0.13
C PRO A 19 -15.80 2.27 -0.56
N TYR A 20 -14.72 2.59 0.18
CA TYR A 20 -13.38 2.61 -0.39
C TYR A 20 -12.86 1.18 -0.67
N LEU A 21 -13.24 0.21 0.17
CA LEU A 21 -12.88 -1.20 -0.02
C LEU A 21 -13.55 -1.82 -1.25
N LEU A 22 -14.67 -1.26 -1.73
CA LEU A 22 -15.36 -1.77 -2.92
C LEU A 22 -14.64 -1.44 -4.23
N VAL A 23 -13.77 -0.43 -4.22
CA VAL A 23 -13.15 0.10 -5.45
C VAL A 23 -11.63 0.10 -5.41
N ALA A 24 -11.01 0.09 -4.22
CA ALA A 24 -9.57 0.11 -4.09
C ALA A 24 -8.96 -1.23 -4.52
N GLN A 25 -7.86 -1.17 -5.28
CA GLN A 25 -7.05 -2.35 -5.54
C GLN A 25 -6.26 -2.70 -4.27
N PRO A 26 -5.91 -3.98 -4.05
CA PRO A 26 -5.04 -4.38 -2.94
C PRO A 26 -3.73 -3.59 -2.89
N GLU A 27 -3.15 -3.27 -4.04
CA GLU A 27 -1.92 -2.48 -4.18
C GLU A 27 -2.12 -1.05 -3.64
N ASP A 28 -3.21 -0.39 -4.00
CA ASP A 28 -3.54 0.96 -3.49
C ASP A 28 -3.66 0.96 -1.96
N MET A 29 -4.23 -0.12 -1.40
CA MET A 29 -4.35 -0.28 0.05
C MET A 29 -2.99 -0.50 0.70
N ALA A 30 -2.12 -1.31 0.10
CA ALA A 30 -0.76 -1.52 0.59
C ALA A 30 0.05 -0.21 0.60
N GLU A 31 -0.05 0.59 -0.46
CA GLU A 31 0.58 1.91 -0.53
C GLU A 31 0.06 2.89 0.53
N LEU A 32 -1.27 2.92 0.74
CA LEU A 32 -1.90 3.78 1.73
C LEU A 32 -1.46 3.41 3.15
N VAL A 33 -1.42 2.10 3.44
CA VAL A 33 -1.01 1.56 4.73
C VAL A 33 0.46 1.84 5.00
N ALA A 34 1.35 1.61 4.03
CA ALA A 34 2.76 1.98 4.13
C ALA A 34 2.92 3.48 4.38
N SER A 35 2.20 4.32 3.62
CA SER A 35 2.23 5.77 3.75
C SER A 35 1.79 6.23 5.14
N LEU A 36 0.73 5.63 5.71
CA LEU A 36 0.28 5.94 7.06
C LEU A 36 1.32 5.52 8.10
N HIS A 37 1.86 4.31 7.98
CA HIS A 37 2.82 3.75 8.93
C HIS A 37 4.08 4.61 9.05
N TRP A 38 4.61 5.07 7.91
CA TRP A 38 5.83 5.87 7.87
C TRP A 38 5.60 7.38 7.96
N ARG A 39 4.34 7.85 8.05
CA ARG A 39 4.00 9.29 8.02
C ARG A 39 4.68 10.13 9.10
N THR A 40 4.91 9.54 10.27
CA THR A 40 5.52 10.23 11.42
C THR A 40 7.04 10.09 11.45
N GLN A 41 7.62 9.32 10.52
CA GLN A 41 9.05 9.06 10.46
C GLN A 41 9.73 10.13 9.60
N PRO A 42 10.84 10.75 10.07
CA PRO A 42 11.50 11.83 9.34
C PRO A 42 12.02 11.40 7.97
N ILE A 43 12.44 10.14 7.85
CA ILE A 43 12.97 9.54 6.62
C ILE A 43 12.38 8.13 6.51
N PRO A 44 11.38 7.91 5.65
CA PRO A 44 10.86 6.58 5.39
C PRO A 44 11.91 5.69 4.68
N PRO A 45 11.83 4.37 4.82
CA PRO A 45 12.72 3.46 4.09
C PRO A 45 12.45 3.52 2.56
N PRO A 46 13.46 3.21 1.72
CA PRO A 46 13.31 3.22 0.26
C PRO A 46 12.32 2.15 -0.23
N SER A 47 12.17 1.06 0.51
CA SER A 47 11.12 0.07 0.32
C SER A 47 10.72 -0.57 1.65
N CYS A 48 9.51 -1.09 1.72
CA CYS A 48 9.01 -1.87 2.84
C CYS A 48 8.08 -2.98 2.33
N THR A 49 7.89 -4.01 3.15
CA THR A 49 7.00 -5.13 2.88
C THR A 49 5.69 -4.93 3.65
N VAL A 50 4.57 -4.91 2.95
CA VAL A 50 3.22 -4.77 3.53
C VAL A 50 2.46 -6.08 3.39
N HIS A 51 1.95 -6.64 4.48
CA HIS A 51 0.99 -7.75 4.43
C HIS A 51 -0.39 -7.24 4.82
N LEU A 52 -1.35 -7.31 3.91
CA LEU A 52 -2.75 -7.03 4.18
C LEU A 52 -3.44 -8.29 4.75
N LYS A 53 -3.18 -8.58 6.02
CA LYS A 53 -3.60 -9.80 6.73
C LYS A 53 -5.12 -10.02 6.75
N SER A 54 -5.89 -8.94 6.94
CA SER A 54 -7.35 -9.05 6.98
C SER A 54 -7.99 -7.73 6.53
N VAL A 55 -8.64 -7.79 5.38
CA VAL A 55 -9.43 -6.71 4.79
C VAL A 55 -10.85 -7.23 4.64
N ASP A 56 -11.74 -6.78 5.52
CA ASP A 56 -13.10 -7.31 5.64
C ASP A 56 -13.14 -8.85 5.82
N GLY A 57 -12.14 -9.38 6.54
CA GLY A 57 -12.00 -10.83 6.80
C GLY A 57 -11.23 -11.60 5.72
N LEU A 58 -10.78 -10.96 4.64
CA LEU A 58 -9.99 -11.59 3.59
C LEU A 58 -8.50 -11.22 3.70
N ASP A 59 -7.63 -12.22 3.62
CA ASP A 59 -6.18 -11.99 3.45
C ASP A 59 -5.92 -11.65 1.98
N LEU A 60 -5.40 -10.44 1.73
CA LEU A 60 -5.08 -9.96 0.38
C LEU A 60 -3.62 -10.21 -0.02
N GLY A 61 -2.79 -10.74 0.88
CA GLY A 61 -1.41 -11.12 0.60
C GLY A 61 -0.37 -10.02 0.90
N VAL A 62 0.84 -10.27 0.41
CA VAL A 62 2.05 -9.49 0.71
C VAL A 62 2.50 -8.71 -0.51
N PHE A 63 2.83 -7.43 -0.29
CA PHE A 63 3.19 -6.45 -1.31
C PHE A 63 4.53 -5.80 -0.95
N GLU A 64 5.41 -5.64 -1.94
CA GLU A 64 6.59 -4.77 -1.81
C GLU A 64 6.17 -3.35 -2.21
N VAL A 65 6.30 -2.38 -1.28
CA VAL A 65 6.00 -0.97 -1.53
C VAL A 65 7.30 -0.18 -1.58
N LYS A 66 7.52 0.58 -2.64
CA LYS A 66 8.74 1.39 -2.85
C LYS A 66 8.43 2.87 -2.70
N GLY A 67 9.19 3.53 -1.83
CA GLY A 67 9.16 4.98 -1.65
C GLY A 67 9.96 5.67 -2.75
N GLU A 68 9.44 5.71 -3.98
CA GLU A 68 10.06 6.52 -5.03
C GLU A 68 9.62 7.98 -4.89
N THR A 69 10.52 8.86 -4.44
CA THR A 69 10.37 10.31 -4.60
C THR A 69 10.37 10.62 -6.11
N ARG A 70 9.19 10.66 -6.72
CA ARG A 70 9.02 10.77 -8.17
C ARG A 70 9.51 12.12 -8.70
N ALA A 71 10.48 12.10 -9.62
CA ALA A 71 10.35 12.89 -10.83
C ALA A 71 9.53 12.02 -11.79
N VAL A 72 8.26 12.38 -12.00
CA VAL A 72 7.36 11.65 -12.90
C VAL A 72 7.89 11.76 -14.33
N PHE A 73 8.40 10.67 -14.89
CA PHE A 73 8.67 10.58 -16.33
C PHE A 73 7.78 9.51 -16.94
N THR A 74 6.78 9.97 -17.69
CA THR A 74 5.81 9.16 -18.42
C THR A 74 6.43 8.69 -19.73
N ALA A 75 6.55 7.37 -19.92
CA ALA A 75 6.95 6.77 -21.20
C ALA A 75 5.71 6.47 -22.07
N LYS A 76 5.82 6.72 -23.37
CA LYS A 76 4.76 6.49 -24.37
C LYS A 76 5.12 5.25 -25.21
N ALA A 77 4.15 4.38 -25.47
CA ALA A 77 4.36 3.20 -26.32
C ALA A 77 4.72 3.60 -27.76
N LEU A 78 5.87 3.15 -28.25
CA LEU A 78 6.24 3.23 -29.66
C LEU A 78 5.69 2.00 -30.40
N ARG A 79 4.43 2.14 -30.82
CA ARG A 79 3.71 1.44 -31.90
C ARG A 79 3.77 -0.10 -31.99
N GLN A 80 2.56 -0.68 -32.03
CA GLN A 80 2.26 -2.03 -32.50
C GLN A 80 2.74 -2.25 -33.95
N GLY A 81 3.39 -3.40 -34.15
CA GLY A 81 3.57 -4.07 -35.43
C GLY A 81 3.32 -5.55 -35.21
#